data_AF-A0A525IIL9-F1
#
_entry.id   AF-A0A525IIL9-F1
#
_cell.length_a   1.000
_cell.length_b   1.000
_cell.length_c   1.000
_cell.angle_alpha   90.00
_cell.angle_beta   90.00
_cell.angle_gamma   90.00
#
_symmetry.space_group_name_H-M   'P 1'
#
loop_
_entity.id
_entity.type
_entity.pdbx_description
1 polymer ?
#
loop_
_entity_poly.entity_id
_entity_poly.type
_entity_poly.pdbx_seq_one_letter_code
_entity_poly.pdbx_strand_id
1 'polypeptide(L)'
;MRALTRAFLSAIAIAAPFVAHPFVAHAAGDGAPADVVTAIYQIYAGPKGDYQSGNLDDKRVAAYLSKSLRAALKAMDARSKKLNEPILDFDPVTDSQDPQVEKLSIAGEGDAAAVATFYSGDVKHEVRYTLVRDGGAWKVDDISGGAGDDKWDLRDIIKPPKT
;
A
#
# COMPACT_ATOMS: atom_id res chain seq x y z
N MET A 1 -32.04 -50.31 -57.97
CA MET A 1 -32.28 -48.92 -57.54
C MET A 1 -31.13 -48.46 -56.65
N ARG A 2 -30.71 -47.20 -56.78
CA ARG A 2 -29.71 -46.46 -55.96
C ARG A 2 -30.18 -46.44 -54.47
N ALA A 3 -29.42 -46.16 -53.40
CA ALA A 3 -28.23 -45.33 -53.18
C ALA A 3 -27.56 -45.60 -51.80
N LEU A 4 -26.34 -45.06 -51.64
CA LEU A 4 -25.55 -44.58 -50.47
C LEU A 4 -26.28 -44.42 -49.11
N THR A 5 -25.65 -44.51 -47.92
CA THR A 5 -24.74 -43.48 -47.34
C THR A 5 -24.12 -43.95 -45.99
N ARG A 6 -22.87 -43.54 -45.72
CA ARG A 6 -22.10 -43.68 -44.45
C ARG A 6 -22.58 -42.69 -43.37
N ALA A 7 -22.35 -42.96 -42.08
CA ALA A 7 -21.81 -41.95 -41.14
C ALA A 7 -21.39 -42.54 -39.78
N PHE A 8 -20.25 -42.06 -39.31
CA PHE A 8 -19.62 -42.23 -37.99
C PHE A 8 -20.36 -41.42 -36.91
N LEU A 9 -20.21 -41.82 -35.63
CA LEU A 9 -20.35 -40.90 -34.49
C LEU A 9 -19.09 -40.94 -33.63
N SER A 10 -18.46 -39.77 -33.51
CA SER A 10 -17.34 -39.47 -32.61
C SER A 10 -17.84 -38.87 -31.29
N ALA A 11 -17.04 -39.09 -30.25
CA ALA A 11 -17.17 -38.62 -28.87
C ALA A 11 -16.87 -37.11 -28.69
N ILE A 12 -17.36 -36.50 -27.60
CA ILE A 12 -16.75 -35.29 -26.99
C ILE A 12 -16.85 -35.39 -25.47
N ALA A 13 -15.69 -35.49 -24.81
CA ALA A 13 -15.52 -35.25 -23.38
C ALA A 13 -15.10 -33.79 -23.18
N ILE A 14 -15.78 -33.05 -22.30
CA ILE A 14 -15.47 -31.64 -21.99
C ILE A 14 -14.53 -31.60 -20.80
N ALA A 15 -13.26 -31.25 -21.04
CA ALA A 15 -12.31 -30.85 -20.01
C ALA A 15 -12.34 -29.32 -19.88
N ALA A 16 -12.71 -28.81 -18.70
CA ALA A 16 -12.67 -27.38 -18.40
C ALA A 16 -11.24 -26.96 -17.98
N PRO A 17 -10.67 -25.88 -18.54
CA PRO A 17 -9.35 -25.41 -18.14
C PRO A 17 -9.45 -24.57 -16.86
N PHE A 18 -8.64 -24.92 -15.85
CA PHE A 18 -8.30 -24.04 -14.73
C PHE A 18 -7.45 -22.88 -15.28
N VAL A 19 -7.99 -21.67 -15.27
CA VAL A 19 -7.21 -20.46 -15.59
C VAL A 19 -6.41 -20.07 -14.34
N ALA A 20 -5.14 -20.45 -14.32
CA ALA A 20 -4.20 -19.94 -13.34
C ALA A 20 -4.00 -18.43 -13.58
N HIS A 21 -4.41 -17.59 -12.64
CA HIS A 21 -4.11 -16.17 -12.67
C HIS A 21 -2.62 -15.99 -12.33
N PRO A 22 -1.82 -15.31 -13.16
CA PRO A 22 -0.44 -15.02 -12.81
C PRO A 22 -0.44 -14.00 -11.66
N PHE A 23 0.09 -14.41 -10.51
CA PHE A 23 0.55 -13.46 -9.50
C PHE A 23 1.80 -12.78 -10.07
N VAL A 24 1.65 -11.56 -10.58
CA VAL A 24 2.81 -10.77 -11.00
C VAL A 24 3.51 -10.34 -9.72
N ALA A 25 4.62 -11.00 -9.39
CA ALA A 25 5.54 -10.52 -8.37
C ALA A 25 6.15 -9.21 -8.88
N HIS A 26 5.63 -8.08 -8.41
CA HIS A 26 6.23 -6.77 -8.68
C HIS A 26 7.57 -6.70 -7.94
N ALA A 27 8.67 -6.84 -8.67
CA ALA A 27 9.98 -6.57 -8.13
C ALA A 27 10.00 -5.11 -7.66
N ALA A 28 10.27 -4.88 -6.39
CA ALA A 28 10.47 -3.55 -5.83
C ALA A 28 11.78 -2.96 -6.40
N GLY A 29 11.75 -2.42 -7.62
CA GLY A 29 12.93 -2.02 -8.36
C GLY A 29 12.78 -0.75 -9.21
N ASP A 30 11.77 -0.68 -10.10
CA ASP A 30 11.73 0.35 -11.15
C ASP A 30 10.37 1.08 -11.32
N GLY A 31 9.41 0.86 -10.41
CA GLY A 31 8.08 1.49 -10.48
C GLY A 31 8.11 2.99 -10.17
N ALA A 32 7.17 3.75 -10.72
CA ALA A 32 6.95 5.16 -10.37
C ALA A 32 6.58 5.30 -8.88
N PRO A 33 6.74 6.48 -8.26
CA PRO A 33 6.31 6.71 -6.88
C PRO A 33 4.90 6.21 -6.54
N ALA A 34 3.95 6.37 -7.47
CA ALA A 34 2.59 5.88 -7.33
C ALA A 34 2.48 4.35 -7.23
N ASP A 35 3.37 3.61 -7.89
CA ASP A 35 3.38 2.15 -7.85
C ASP A 35 3.83 1.64 -6.46
N VAL A 36 4.80 2.33 -5.85
CA VAL A 36 5.24 2.05 -4.48
C VAL A 36 4.09 2.25 -3.48
N VAL A 37 3.38 3.36 -3.57
CA VAL A 37 2.24 3.66 -2.69
C VAL A 37 1.09 2.67 -2.95
N THR A 38 0.83 2.33 -4.21
CA THR A 38 -0.18 1.32 -4.58
C THR A 38 0.13 -0.04 -3.95
N ALA A 39 1.39 -0.48 -3.97
CA ALA A 39 1.79 -1.73 -3.34
C ALA A 39 1.56 -1.73 -1.82
N ILE A 40 1.80 -0.59 -1.14
CA ILE A 40 1.51 -0.44 0.29
C ILE A 40 0.00 -0.57 0.54
N TYR A 41 -0.85 0.15 -0.20
CA TYR A 41 -2.30 0.06 -0.03
C TYR A 41 -2.85 -1.34 -0.34
N GLN A 42 -2.28 -2.07 -1.30
CA GLN A 42 -2.66 -3.47 -1.58
C GLN A 42 -2.32 -4.40 -0.42
N ILE A 43 -1.18 -4.18 0.24
CA ILE A 43 -0.83 -4.92 1.45
C ILE A 43 -1.81 -4.60 2.57
N TYR A 44 -2.12 -3.32 2.78
CA TYR A 44 -3.07 -2.85 3.80
C TYR A 44 -4.46 -3.46 3.60
N ALA A 45 -4.98 -3.40 2.36
CA ALA A 45 -6.27 -3.94 1.96
C ALA A 45 -6.45 -5.42 2.34
N GLY A 46 -5.37 -6.19 2.32
CA GLY A 46 -5.38 -7.61 2.62
C GLY A 46 -6.23 -8.43 1.64
N PRO A 47 -6.39 -9.75 1.86
CA PRO A 47 -7.09 -10.63 0.93
C PRO A 47 -8.58 -10.31 0.76
N LYS A 48 -9.20 -9.65 1.76
CA LYS A 48 -10.61 -9.31 1.77
C LYS A 48 -10.89 -7.89 1.27
N GLY A 49 -9.87 -7.05 1.12
CA GLY A 49 -10.04 -5.65 0.79
C GLY A 49 -10.65 -4.81 1.92
N ASP A 50 -10.53 -5.25 3.18
CA ASP A 50 -11.12 -4.60 4.36
C ASP A 50 -10.15 -3.67 5.10
N TYR A 51 -8.89 -3.58 4.64
CA TYR A 51 -7.86 -2.67 5.16
C TYR A 51 -7.41 -2.91 6.60
N GLN A 52 -7.77 -4.05 7.19
CA GLN A 52 -7.46 -4.38 8.59
C GLN A 52 -6.06 -5.02 8.76
N SER A 53 -5.26 -5.14 7.70
CA SER A 53 -3.99 -5.89 7.70
C SER A 53 -2.73 -5.03 7.62
N GLY A 54 -2.89 -3.71 7.67
CA GLY A 54 -1.81 -2.74 7.53
C GLY A 54 -1.11 -2.37 8.82
N ASN A 55 0.22 -2.28 8.75
CA ASN A 55 1.09 -1.69 9.76
C ASN A 55 2.45 -1.36 9.10
N LEU A 56 3.05 -0.21 9.42
CA LEU A 56 4.38 0.17 8.95
C LEU A 56 5.50 -0.81 9.35
N ASP A 57 5.33 -1.55 10.44
CA ASP A 57 6.25 -2.60 10.91
C ASP A 57 6.08 -3.96 10.19
N ASP A 58 5.01 -4.15 9.41
CA ASP A 58 4.87 -5.34 8.57
C ASP A 58 6.05 -5.42 7.61
N LYS A 59 6.76 -6.56 7.59
CA LYS A 59 7.94 -6.76 6.73
C LYS A 59 7.66 -6.48 5.25
N ARG A 60 6.43 -6.73 4.78
CA ARG A 60 5.97 -6.46 3.41
C ARG A 60 5.88 -4.95 3.16
N VAL A 61 5.39 -4.18 4.12
CA VAL A 61 5.29 -2.70 4.06
C VAL A 61 6.66 -2.07 4.26
N ALA A 62 7.41 -2.50 5.28
CA ALA A 62 8.75 -2.04 5.60
C ALA A 62 9.73 -2.20 4.43
N ALA A 63 9.50 -3.14 3.52
CA ALA A 63 10.28 -3.27 2.29
C ALA A 63 10.16 -2.05 1.36
N TYR A 64 9.07 -1.27 1.44
CA TYR A 64 8.84 -0.04 0.66
C TYR A 64 9.25 1.24 1.39
N LEU A 65 9.64 1.16 2.66
CA LEU A 65 10.09 2.30 3.44
C LEU A 65 11.60 2.51 3.33
N SER A 66 12.05 3.76 3.32
CA SER A 66 13.47 4.08 3.27
C SER A 66 14.17 3.57 4.53
N LYS A 67 15.48 3.31 4.45
CA LYS A 67 16.28 2.98 5.65
C LYS A 67 16.19 4.09 6.69
N SER A 68 16.12 5.35 6.27
CA SER A 68 16.04 6.50 7.17
C SER A 68 14.71 6.53 7.93
N LEU A 69 13.58 6.38 7.23
CA LEU A 69 12.25 6.35 7.85
C LEU A 69 12.11 5.17 8.81
N ARG A 70 12.56 3.97 8.42
CA ARG A 70 12.55 2.79 9.31
C ARG A 70 13.39 2.98 10.57
N ALA A 71 14.54 3.65 10.45
CA ALA A 71 15.36 3.96 11.62
C ALA A 71 14.67 4.97 12.55
N ALA A 72 13.98 5.97 11.98
CA ALA A 72 13.22 6.96 12.74
C ALA A 72 12.02 6.32 13.48
N LEU A 73 11.25 5.46 12.81
CA LEU A 73 10.14 4.70 13.42
C LEU A 73 10.64 3.82 14.58
N LYS A 74 11.71 3.05 14.36
CA LYS A 74 12.32 2.24 15.42
C LYS A 74 12.79 3.09 16.61
N ALA A 75 13.35 4.27 16.35
CA ALA A 75 13.77 5.19 17.40
C ALA A 75 12.56 5.78 18.15
N MET A 76 11.47 6.07 17.45
CA MET A 76 10.19 6.46 18.05
C MET A 76 9.67 5.35 18.96
N ASP A 77 9.60 4.10 18.50
CA ASP A 77 9.12 2.98 19.33
C ASP A 77 9.91 2.82 20.63
N ALA A 78 11.22 2.99 20.57
CA ALA A 78 12.08 2.94 21.75
C ALA A 78 11.74 4.06 22.75
N ARG A 79 11.40 5.26 22.25
CA ARG A 79 10.95 6.38 23.09
C ARG A 79 9.55 6.14 23.64
N SER A 80 8.59 5.72 22.81
CA SER A 80 7.22 5.38 23.24
C SER A 80 7.25 4.35 24.38
N LYS A 81 8.07 3.30 24.25
CA LYS A 81 8.26 2.29 25.30
C LYS A 81 8.85 2.86 26.59
N LYS A 82 9.79 3.80 26.48
CA LYS A 82 10.38 4.47 27.65
C LYS A 82 9.38 5.39 28.37
N LEU A 83 8.51 6.05 27.60
CA LEU A 83 7.46 6.92 28.12
C LEU A 83 6.23 6.15 28.63
N ASN A 84 6.08 4.88 28.22
CA ASN A 84 4.87 4.09 28.42
C ASN A 84 3.62 4.77 27.82
N GLU A 85 3.79 5.43 26.68
CA GLU A 85 2.77 6.21 25.98
C GLU A 85 3.07 6.19 24.46
N PRO A 86 2.06 6.05 23.58
CA PRO A 86 2.27 6.13 22.14
C PRO A 86 2.66 7.56 21.73
N ILE A 87 3.76 7.70 20.98
CA ILE A 87 4.10 8.96 20.31
C ILE A 87 3.27 9.15 19.03
N LEU A 88 2.92 8.05 18.37
CA LEU A 88 2.03 7.99 17.21
C LEU A 88 0.89 7.05 17.56
N ASP A 89 -0.34 7.56 17.58
CA ASP A 89 -1.53 6.86 18.07
C ASP A 89 -2.55 6.54 16.98
N PHE A 90 -2.26 6.88 15.73
CA PHE A 90 -3.05 6.59 14.52
C PHE A 90 -2.19 5.91 13.44
N ASP A 91 -2.83 5.32 12.43
CA ASP A 91 -2.13 4.83 11.24
C ASP A 91 -1.94 5.97 10.21
N PRO A 92 -0.69 6.35 9.89
CA PRO A 92 -0.43 7.43 8.94
C PRO A 92 -0.67 7.01 7.48
N VAL A 93 -0.80 5.71 7.16
CA VAL A 93 -1.07 5.30 5.77
C VAL A 93 -2.52 5.59 5.39
N THR A 94 -3.47 5.34 6.31
CA THR A 94 -4.90 5.60 6.07
C THR A 94 -5.47 6.75 6.89
N ASP A 95 -4.63 7.52 7.60
CA ASP A 95 -5.03 8.71 8.36
C ASP A 95 -6.19 8.40 9.33
N SER A 96 -6.06 7.30 10.10
CA SER A 96 -7.19 6.74 10.84
C SER A 96 -6.82 5.88 12.06
N GLN A 97 -7.75 5.75 13.01
CA GLN A 97 -7.72 4.70 14.04
C GLN A 97 -8.24 3.35 13.53
N ASP A 98 -9.30 3.38 12.71
CA ASP A 98 -9.94 2.21 12.10
C ASP A 98 -10.06 2.45 10.59
N PRO A 99 -9.24 1.78 9.76
CA PRO A 99 -9.17 2.05 8.33
C PRO A 99 -10.50 1.78 7.61
N GLN A 100 -11.01 2.79 6.92
CA GLN A 100 -12.09 2.66 5.94
C GLN A 100 -11.66 3.39 4.66
N VAL A 101 -11.16 2.62 3.70
CA VAL A 101 -10.62 3.16 2.44
C VAL A 101 -11.56 2.83 1.30
N GLU A 102 -12.37 3.81 0.91
CA GLU A 102 -13.29 3.73 -0.23
C GLU A 102 -12.83 4.62 -1.38
N LYS A 103 -13.11 4.20 -2.63
CA LYS A 103 -12.84 5.00 -3.83
C LYS A 103 -11.38 5.49 -3.93
N LEU A 104 -10.44 4.63 -3.51
CA LEU A 104 -9.01 4.91 -3.53
C LEU A 104 -8.52 5.31 -4.93
N SER A 105 -7.82 6.42 -5.01
CA SER A 105 -7.08 6.90 -6.16
C SER A 105 -5.66 7.24 -5.72
N ILE A 106 -4.67 6.77 -6.46
CA ILE A 106 -3.26 7.05 -6.18
C ILE A 106 -2.65 7.65 -7.44
N ALA A 107 -2.01 8.80 -7.29
CA ALA A 107 -1.37 9.52 -8.40
C ALA A 107 0.05 9.95 -8.02
N GLY A 108 0.94 10.02 -9.01
CA GLY A 108 2.25 10.64 -8.83
C GLY A 108 2.11 12.15 -8.72
N GLU A 109 2.92 12.77 -7.88
CA GLU A 109 3.04 14.21 -7.72
C GLU A 109 4.51 14.61 -7.97
N GLY A 110 4.80 15.10 -9.18
CA GLY A 110 6.19 15.33 -9.60
C GLY A 110 7.02 14.03 -9.69
N ASP A 111 8.34 14.15 -9.51
CA ASP A 111 9.28 13.04 -9.75
C ASP A 111 9.46 12.10 -8.55
N ALA A 112 9.16 12.59 -7.33
CA ALA A 112 9.55 11.93 -6.08
C ALA A 112 8.44 11.94 -5.03
N ALA A 113 7.18 12.18 -5.42
CA ALA A 113 6.05 12.09 -4.52
C ALA A 113 4.86 11.37 -5.17
N ALA A 114 3.96 10.91 -4.32
CA ALA A 114 2.66 10.38 -4.71
C ALA A 114 1.61 10.80 -3.67
N VAL A 115 0.37 10.90 -4.11
CA VAL A 115 -0.76 11.24 -3.26
C VAL A 115 -1.81 10.13 -3.37
N ALA A 116 -2.28 9.66 -2.23
CA ALA A 116 -3.45 8.81 -2.12
C ALA A 116 -4.65 9.67 -1.71
N THR A 117 -5.76 9.49 -2.40
CA THR A 117 -7.04 10.12 -2.10
C THR A 117 -8.10 9.04 -1.98
N PHE A 118 -8.86 9.07 -0.90
CA PHE A 118 -9.93 8.11 -0.64
C PHE A 118 -11.00 8.73 0.26
N TYR A 119 -12.06 7.98 0.47
CA TYR A 119 -13.15 8.34 1.37
C TYR A 119 -13.26 7.36 2.53
N SER A 120 -13.57 7.89 3.71
CA SER A 120 -14.08 7.16 4.87
C SER A 120 -15.48 7.69 5.14
N GLY A 121 -16.50 6.98 4.66
CA GLY A 121 -17.85 7.53 4.55
C GLY A 121 -17.89 8.82 3.71
N ASP A 122 -18.33 9.92 4.31
CA ASP A 122 -18.40 11.23 3.65
C ASP A 122 -17.12 12.06 3.79
N VAL A 123 -16.14 11.59 4.57
CA VAL A 123 -14.87 12.29 4.79
C VAL A 123 -13.87 11.93 3.71
N LYS A 124 -13.39 12.93 2.98
CA LYS A 124 -12.31 12.77 2.00
C LYS A 124 -10.97 12.89 2.72
N HIS A 125 -10.11 11.89 2.54
CA HIS A 125 -8.73 11.92 2.99
C HIS A 125 -7.78 12.17 1.82
N GLU A 126 -6.69 12.89 2.09
CA GLU A 126 -5.56 13.09 1.20
C GLU A 126 -4.28 12.81 1.98
N VAL A 127 -3.56 11.75 1.60
CA VAL A 127 -2.30 11.34 2.23
C VAL A 127 -1.20 11.44 1.19
N ARG A 128 -0.20 12.27 1.46
CA ARG A 128 0.95 12.49 0.58
C ARG A 128 2.16 11.71 1.08
N TYR A 129 2.84 11.08 0.14
CA TYR A 129 4.05 10.30 0.34
C TYR A 129 5.20 11.00 -0.37
N THR A 130 6.26 11.31 0.36
CA THR A 130 7.54 11.74 -0.22
C THR A 130 8.45 10.55 -0.32
N LEU A 131 9.09 10.36 -1.47
CA LEU A 131 9.96 9.22 -1.76
C LEU A 131 11.39 9.65 -2.05
N VAL A 132 12.32 8.76 -1.76
CA VAL A 132 13.74 8.91 -2.10
C VAL A 132 14.24 7.66 -2.81
N ARG A 133 15.32 7.80 -3.59
CA ARG A 133 16.08 6.64 -4.08
C ARG A 133 16.96 6.09 -2.95
N ASP A 134 16.64 4.90 -2.46
CA ASP A 134 17.44 4.18 -1.47
C ASP A 134 17.77 2.77 -1.99
N GLY A 135 19.06 2.53 -2.24
CA GLY A 135 19.51 1.27 -2.84
C GLY A 135 19.03 1.08 -4.28
N GLY A 136 18.87 2.17 -5.03
CA GLY A 136 18.45 2.15 -6.44
C GLY A 136 16.93 2.17 -6.65
N ALA A 137 16.15 1.73 -5.67
CA ALA A 137 14.69 1.71 -5.72
C ALA A 137 14.08 2.96 -5.05
N TRP A 138 12.89 3.35 -5.51
CA TRP A 138 12.05 4.31 -4.79
C TRP A 138 11.56 3.72 -3.47
N LYS A 139 11.65 4.52 -2.41
CA LYS A 139 11.17 4.19 -1.07
C LYS A 139 10.47 5.39 -0.45
N VAL A 140 9.37 5.15 0.25
CA VAL A 140 8.69 6.17 1.06
C VAL A 140 9.64 6.61 2.17
N ASP A 141 9.93 7.90 2.19
CA ASP A 141 10.78 8.53 3.19
C ASP A 141 9.96 9.33 4.19
N ASP A 142 8.77 9.79 3.80
CA ASP A 142 7.86 10.54 4.66
C ASP A 142 6.39 10.35 4.26
N ILE A 143 5.49 10.57 5.20
CA ILE A 143 4.03 10.51 5.03
C ILE A 143 3.44 11.74 5.71
N SER A 144 2.53 12.44 5.04
CA SER A 144 1.85 13.62 5.57
C SER A 144 0.38 13.61 5.16
N GLY A 145 -0.46 14.30 5.91
CA GLY A 145 -1.89 14.31 5.67
C GLY A 145 -2.62 15.39 6.46
N GLY A 146 -3.93 15.21 6.58
CA GLY A 146 -4.81 16.17 7.22
C GLY A 146 -5.04 17.45 6.41
N ALA A 147 -5.89 18.32 6.95
CA ALA A 147 -6.23 19.61 6.33
C ALA A 147 -6.42 20.68 7.40
N GLY A 148 -6.24 21.95 7.01
CA GLY A 148 -6.37 23.07 7.94
C GLY A 148 -5.44 22.94 9.14
N ASP A 149 -6.04 23.01 10.33
CA ASP A 149 -5.35 22.91 11.62
C ASP A 149 -4.98 21.47 12.01
N ASP A 150 -5.58 20.47 11.35
CA ASP A 150 -5.34 19.04 11.58
C ASP A 150 -4.21 18.48 10.68
N LYS A 151 -3.47 19.36 9.99
CA LYS A 151 -2.33 18.94 9.16
C LYS A 151 -1.25 18.28 10.01
N TRP A 152 -0.71 17.19 9.49
CA TRP A 152 0.34 16.45 10.16
C TRP A 152 1.41 15.97 9.19
N ASP A 153 2.59 15.73 9.73
CA ASP A 153 3.77 15.21 9.04
C ASP A 153 4.42 14.16 9.93
N LEU A 154 4.60 12.95 9.40
CA LEU A 154 5.05 11.80 10.17
C LEU A 154 6.45 12.03 10.70
N ARG A 155 7.38 12.56 9.87
CA ARG A 155 8.73 12.88 10.33
C ARG A 155 8.74 13.91 11.46
N ASP A 156 7.87 14.90 11.40
CA ASP A 156 7.73 15.88 12.47
C ASP A 156 7.15 15.31 13.75
N ILE A 157 6.21 14.36 13.67
CA ILE A 157 5.68 13.64 14.84
C ILE A 157 6.77 12.76 15.48
N ILE A 158 7.52 12.02 14.65
CA ILE A 158 8.45 11.00 15.14
C ILE A 158 9.87 11.50 15.35
N LYS A 159 10.16 12.78 15.13
CA LYS A 159 11.51 13.32 15.42
C LYS A 159 11.77 13.38 16.93
N PRO A 160 13.02 13.16 17.37
CA PRO A 160 13.37 13.35 18.77
C PRO A 160 13.21 14.83 19.18
N PRO A 161 12.95 15.12 20.47
CA PRO A 161 12.96 16.49 20.98
C PRO A 161 14.30 17.17 20.71
N LYS A 162 14.27 18.48 20.47
CA LYS A 162 15.51 19.28 20.43
C LYS A 162 16.15 19.25 21.81
N THR A 163 17.39 18.78 21.88
CA THR A 163 18.24 18.83 23.08
C THR A 163 18.80 20.21 23.34
#